data_AF-A0A962CLR1-F1
#
_entry.id   AF-A0A962CLR1-F1
#
_cell.length_a   1.000
_cell.length_b   1.000
_cell.length_c   1.000
_cell.angle_alpha   90.00
_cell.angle_beta   90.00
_cell.angle_gamma   90.00
#
_symmetry.space_group_name_H-M   'P 1'
#
loop_
_entity.id
_entity.type
_entity.pdbx_description
1 polymer ?
#
loop_
_entity_poly.entity_id
_entity_poly.type
_entity_poly.pdbx_seq_one_letter_code
_entity_poly.pdbx_strand_id
1 'polypeptide(L)'
;PRGIGHLKQDLLNQLREKSPEGQTPLLAEEDSDTIDLVGMLFDYIGQNLASHSSSRELIAKLQVPVLRSAISDKHFFTQRNHPARQLLNSVAEATQLWMSDDEADSGMVDTMTSMVDRVTNEFDGDLSLMEKLLDDLGKYMSQVTRRAEIAERRHIDAAKGRERLDLSREQANAAIARLLKRGKPAPMVRAVLEQAWTDVLALTLLRQGEDSQAYRRCLAVADQLMQIGSGSDVAKVDQTVREEVRNGLLQVGLHGDEVEGVVGKLFDP
;
A
#
# COMPACT_ATOMS: atom_id res chain seq x y z
N PRO A 1 -28.04 -6.47 20.81
CA PRO A 1 -26.89 -7.33 21.21
C PRO A 1 -27.14 -7.95 22.58
N ARG A 2 -27.02 -9.27 22.72
CA ARG A 2 -27.02 -9.92 24.04
C ARG A 2 -25.71 -9.51 24.73
N GLY A 3 -25.80 -8.81 25.85
CA GLY A 3 -24.65 -8.49 26.71
C GLY A 3 -24.42 -9.57 27.77
N ILE A 4 -23.32 -9.43 28.51
CA ILE A 4 -22.92 -10.39 29.55
C ILE A 4 -23.94 -10.50 30.70
N GLY A 5 -24.70 -9.44 30.98
CA GLY A 5 -25.81 -9.51 31.93
C GLY A 5 -26.89 -10.54 31.56
N HIS A 6 -27.16 -10.74 30.26
CA HIS A 6 -28.06 -11.81 29.81
C HIS A 6 -27.44 -13.20 29.98
N LEU A 7 -26.13 -13.33 29.72
CA LEU A 7 -25.39 -14.58 29.96
C LEU A 7 -25.41 -14.97 31.44
N LYS A 8 -25.24 -14.01 32.35
CA LYS A 8 -25.36 -14.23 33.81
C LYS A 8 -26.74 -14.76 34.18
N GLN A 9 -27.79 -14.13 33.66
CA GLN A 9 -29.17 -14.56 33.91
C GLN A 9 -29.45 -15.98 33.37
N ASP A 10 -28.97 -16.28 32.16
CA ASP A 10 -29.12 -17.59 31.53
C ASP A 10 -28.36 -18.69 32.30
N LEU A 11 -27.14 -18.40 32.77
CA LEU A 11 -26.35 -19.29 33.62
C LEU A 11 -27.06 -19.57 34.94
N LEU A 12 -27.59 -18.54 35.62
CA LEU A 12 -28.35 -18.71 36.85
C LEU A 12 -29.61 -19.55 36.64
N ASN A 13 -30.31 -19.36 35.52
CA ASN A 13 -31.48 -20.17 35.17
C ASN A 13 -31.11 -21.64 34.93
N GLN A 14 -30.02 -21.92 34.19
CA GLN A 14 -29.55 -23.29 33.98
C GLN A 14 -29.08 -23.97 35.27
N LEU A 15 -28.42 -23.23 36.17
CA LEU A 15 -28.02 -23.76 37.47
C LEU A 15 -29.24 -24.10 38.35
N ARG A 16 -30.32 -23.30 38.26
CA ARG A 16 -31.61 -23.59 38.92
C ARG A 16 -32.26 -24.86 38.41
N GLU A 17 -32.27 -25.08 37.09
CA GLU A 17 -32.82 -26.32 36.51
C GLU A 17 -32.01 -27.57 36.88
N LYS A 18 -30.68 -27.45 37.04
CA LYS A 18 -29.80 -28.57 37.36
C LYS A 18 -29.63 -28.86 38.85
N SER A 19 -30.11 -27.96 39.72
CA SER A 19 -29.96 -28.13 41.16
C SER A 19 -31.10 -28.99 41.73
N PRO A 20 -30.81 -29.92 42.66
CA PRO A 20 -31.83 -30.72 43.31
C PRO A 20 -32.83 -29.85 44.09
N GLU A 21 -34.09 -30.28 44.14
CA GLU A 21 -35.17 -29.56 44.84
C GLU A 21 -34.76 -29.21 46.28
N GLY A 22 -34.77 -27.92 46.61
CA GLY A 22 -34.48 -27.39 47.94
C GLY A 22 -33.10 -26.73 48.12
N GLN A 23 -32.22 -26.77 47.11
CA GLN A 23 -30.97 -25.98 47.13
C GLN A 23 -31.11 -24.75 46.23
N THR A 24 -30.74 -23.57 46.74
CA THR A 24 -30.60 -22.38 45.90
C THR A 24 -29.26 -22.47 45.21
N PRO A 25 -29.19 -22.65 43.88
CA PRO A 25 -27.91 -22.58 43.18
C PRO A 25 -27.42 -21.14 43.28
N LEU A 26 -26.26 -20.99 43.90
CA LEU A 26 -25.54 -19.74 43.98
C LEU A 26 -24.28 -19.91 43.17
N LEU A 27 -24.04 -18.99 42.24
CA LEU A 27 -22.68 -18.78 41.73
C LEU A 27 -21.80 -18.40 42.92
N ALA A 28 -20.55 -18.86 42.93
CA ALA A 28 -19.59 -18.34 43.90
C ALA A 28 -19.53 -16.82 43.75
N GLU A 29 -19.46 -16.08 44.87
CA GLU A 29 -19.46 -14.62 44.86
C GLU A 29 -18.32 -14.08 43.96
N GLU A 30 -17.16 -14.74 43.99
CA GLU A 30 -16.01 -14.43 43.14
C GLU A 30 -16.28 -14.63 41.63
N ASP A 31 -17.05 -15.66 41.25
CA ASP A 31 -17.43 -15.90 39.85
C ASP A 31 -18.47 -14.86 39.39
N SER A 32 -19.40 -14.49 40.27
CA SER A 32 -20.39 -13.43 40.02
C SER A 32 -19.72 -12.08 39.75
N ASP A 33 -18.74 -11.72 40.58
CA ASP A 33 -17.95 -10.48 40.43
C ASP A 33 -17.12 -10.51 39.13
N THR A 34 -16.54 -11.66 38.80
CA THR A 34 -15.80 -11.86 37.54
C THR A 34 -16.70 -11.63 36.34
N ILE A 35 -17.92 -12.19 36.33
CA ILE A 35 -18.89 -11.98 35.25
C ILE A 35 -19.24 -10.50 35.10
N ASP A 36 -19.48 -9.80 36.22
CA ASP A 36 -19.84 -8.38 36.18
C ASP A 36 -18.68 -7.51 35.67
N LEU A 37 -17.45 -7.81 36.07
CA LEU A 37 -16.26 -7.08 35.62
C LEU A 37 -15.96 -7.29 34.13
N VAL A 38 -16.09 -8.52 33.62
CA VAL A 38 -15.98 -8.78 32.18
C VAL A 38 -17.13 -8.11 31.42
N GLY A 39 -18.33 -8.05 32.01
CA GLY A 39 -19.46 -7.27 31.48
C GLY A 39 -19.12 -5.81 31.26
N MET A 40 -18.60 -5.14 32.29
CA MET A 40 -18.17 -3.74 32.20
C MET A 40 -17.08 -3.52 31.14
N LEU A 41 -16.15 -4.47 30.98
CA LEU A 41 -15.11 -4.42 29.95
C LEU A 41 -15.71 -4.42 28.54
N PHE A 42 -16.63 -5.33 28.25
CA PHE A 42 -17.28 -5.39 26.93
C PHE A 42 -18.21 -4.22 26.67
N ASP A 43 -18.87 -3.67 27.70
CA ASP A 43 -19.66 -2.45 27.57
C ASP A 43 -18.77 -1.25 27.22
N TYR A 44 -17.60 -1.13 27.87
CA TYR A 44 -16.62 -0.10 27.56
C TYR A 44 -16.07 -0.23 26.13
N ILE A 45 -15.67 -1.43 25.73
CA ILE A 45 -15.18 -1.70 24.37
C ILE A 45 -16.29 -1.42 23.34
N GLY A 46 -17.52 -1.85 23.62
CA GLY A 46 -18.69 -1.63 22.76
C GLY A 46 -19.01 -0.16 22.50
N GLN A 47 -18.78 0.71 23.50
CA GLN A 47 -18.96 2.16 23.36
C GLN A 47 -17.88 2.81 22.48
N ASN A 48 -16.65 2.27 22.48
CA ASN A 48 -15.52 2.83 21.74
C ASN A 48 -15.31 2.21 20.35
N LEU A 49 -15.97 1.10 20.04
CA LEU A 49 -15.94 0.48 18.71
C LEU A 49 -16.67 1.34 17.68
N ALA A 50 -16.08 1.41 16.49
CA ALA A 50 -16.66 2.04 15.30
C ALA A 50 -18.09 1.54 15.03
N SER A 51 -18.89 2.35 14.33
CA SER A 51 -20.31 2.12 14.06
C SER A 51 -20.64 0.92 13.16
N HIS A 52 -19.63 0.20 12.64
CA HIS A 52 -19.84 -0.95 11.75
C HIS A 52 -20.40 -2.17 12.48
N SER A 53 -21.42 -2.79 11.88
CA SER A 53 -22.08 -3.98 12.43
C SER A 53 -21.13 -5.17 12.57
N SER A 54 -20.27 -5.41 11.57
CA SER A 54 -19.36 -6.57 11.55
C SER A 54 -18.32 -6.53 12.67
N SER A 55 -17.75 -5.36 12.98
CA SER A 55 -16.79 -5.21 14.09
C SER A 55 -17.43 -5.51 15.44
N ARG A 56 -18.67 -5.05 15.64
CA ARG A 56 -19.44 -5.33 16.86
C ARG A 56 -19.80 -6.80 16.99
N GLU A 57 -20.11 -7.47 15.89
CA GLU A 57 -20.41 -8.91 15.88
C GLU A 57 -19.20 -9.75 16.27
N LEU A 58 -18.02 -9.45 15.73
CA LEU A 58 -16.78 -10.16 16.07
C LEU A 58 -16.45 -10.03 17.56
N ILE A 59 -16.54 -8.82 18.10
CA ILE A 59 -16.28 -8.56 19.52
C ILE A 59 -17.34 -9.23 20.39
N ALA A 60 -18.61 -9.22 19.99
CA ALA A 60 -19.67 -9.91 20.73
C ALA A 60 -19.43 -11.43 20.80
N LYS A 61 -18.95 -12.06 19.72
CA LYS A 61 -18.60 -13.50 19.72
C LYS A 61 -17.51 -13.84 20.74
N LEU A 62 -16.57 -12.94 20.99
CA LEU A 62 -15.50 -13.12 21.98
C LEU A 62 -15.97 -13.05 23.44
N GLN A 63 -17.20 -12.61 23.73
CA GLN A 63 -17.68 -12.48 25.12
C GLN A 63 -17.61 -13.80 25.90
N VAL A 64 -18.07 -14.89 25.30
CA VAL A 64 -18.08 -16.21 25.96
C VAL A 64 -16.68 -16.76 26.20
N PRO A 65 -15.76 -16.83 25.20
CA PRO A 65 -14.42 -17.35 25.45
C PRO A 65 -13.60 -16.47 26.40
N VAL A 66 -13.75 -15.14 26.34
CA VAL A 66 -13.08 -14.24 27.30
C VAL A 66 -13.64 -14.44 28.71
N LEU A 67 -14.97 -14.55 28.87
CA LEU A 67 -15.58 -14.81 30.16
C LEU A 67 -15.13 -16.17 30.73
N ARG A 68 -15.12 -17.22 29.90
CA ARG A 68 -14.61 -18.54 30.29
C ARG A 68 -13.17 -18.44 30.76
N SER A 69 -12.31 -17.72 30.03
CA SER A 69 -10.93 -17.50 30.44
C SER A 69 -10.80 -16.75 31.76
N ALA A 70 -11.63 -15.74 32.00
CA ALA A 70 -11.59 -14.96 33.25
C ALA A 70 -12.03 -15.77 34.47
N ILE A 71 -13.01 -16.67 34.30
CA ILE A 71 -13.46 -17.59 35.35
C ILE A 71 -12.41 -18.69 35.59
N SER A 72 -11.80 -19.22 34.53
CA SER A 72 -10.82 -20.31 34.64
C SER A 72 -9.44 -19.88 35.12
N ASP A 73 -9.01 -18.64 34.85
CA ASP A 73 -7.71 -18.13 35.28
C ASP A 73 -7.84 -16.75 35.97
N LYS A 74 -7.58 -16.74 37.29
CA LYS A 74 -7.58 -15.52 38.11
C LYS A 74 -6.54 -14.48 37.67
N HIS A 75 -5.50 -14.91 36.94
CA HIS A 75 -4.51 -13.99 36.39
C HIS A 75 -5.05 -13.14 35.24
N PHE A 76 -6.23 -13.45 34.71
CA PHE A 76 -6.90 -12.65 33.69
C PHE A 76 -6.94 -11.16 34.03
N PHE A 77 -7.16 -10.79 35.30
CA PHE A 77 -7.20 -9.38 35.70
C PHE A 77 -5.84 -8.82 36.07
N THR A 78 -4.92 -9.64 36.62
CA THR A 78 -3.63 -9.17 37.15
C THR A 78 -2.51 -9.14 36.10
N GLN A 79 -2.45 -10.10 35.18
CA GLN A 79 -1.41 -10.20 34.15
C GLN A 79 -1.76 -9.42 32.88
N ARG A 80 -1.22 -8.20 32.71
CA ARG A 80 -1.55 -7.34 31.56
C ARG A 80 -1.44 -8.03 30.20
N ASN A 81 -0.51 -8.98 30.07
CA ASN A 81 -0.24 -9.74 28.85
C ASN A 81 -1.00 -11.07 28.78
N HIS A 82 -2.12 -11.21 29.50
CA HIS A 82 -2.93 -12.42 29.46
C HIS A 82 -3.43 -12.70 28.03
N PRO A 83 -3.30 -13.93 27.47
CA PRO A 83 -3.63 -14.23 26.08
C PRO A 83 -5.05 -13.81 25.66
N ALA A 84 -6.07 -14.08 26.49
CA ALA A 84 -7.43 -13.64 26.22
C ALA A 84 -7.58 -12.11 26.09
N ARG A 85 -6.85 -11.33 26.90
CA ARG A 85 -6.86 -9.86 26.83
C ARG A 85 -6.13 -9.36 25.60
N GLN A 86 -4.97 -9.95 25.30
CA GLN A 86 -4.22 -9.62 24.10
C GLN A 86 -5.06 -9.89 22.84
N LEU A 87 -5.73 -11.04 22.78
CA LEU A 87 -6.56 -11.41 21.64
C LEU A 87 -7.72 -10.42 21.45
N LEU A 88 -8.44 -10.10 22.52
CA LEU A 88 -9.51 -9.12 22.49
C LEU A 88 -9.03 -7.74 22.00
N ASN A 89 -7.88 -7.28 22.51
CA ASN A 89 -7.30 -6.01 22.10
C ASN A 89 -6.86 -6.04 20.64
N SER A 90 -6.18 -7.08 20.18
CA SER A 90 -5.72 -7.21 18.80
C SER A 90 -6.89 -7.27 17.81
N VAL A 91 -7.98 -7.95 18.16
CA VAL A 91 -9.20 -7.96 17.34
C VAL A 91 -9.85 -6.57 17.32
N ALA A 92 -9.96 -5.91 18.48
CA ALA A 92 -10.51 -4.55 18.54
C ALA A 92 -9.70 -3.56 17.70
N GLU A 93 -8.37 -3.54 17.84
CA GLU A 93 -7.46 -2.70 17.07
C GLU A 93 -7.54 -2.99 15.57
N ALA A 94 -7.52 -4.26 15.17
CA ALA A 94 -7.60 -4.64 13.76
C ALA A 94 -8.94 -4.24 13.13
N THR A 95 -10.06 -4.41 13.84
CA THR A 95 -11.38 -3.99 13.36
C THR A 95 -11.51 -2.46 13.28
N GLN A 96 -10.77 -1.70 14.09
CA GLN A 96 -10.75 -0.25 13.99
C GLN A 96 -9.92 0.23 12.80
N LEU A 97 -8.78 -0.40 12.52
CA LEU A 97 -7.83 0.05 11.50
C LEU A 97 -8.22 -0.37 10.07
N TRP A 98 -8.74 -1.58 9.90
CA TRP A 98 -8.93 -2.20 8.58
C TRP A 98 -10.39 -2.35 8.16
N MET A 99 -11.32 -2.00 9.06
CA MET A 99 -12.76 -2.03 8.78
C MET A 99 -13.40 -0.65 8.96
N SER A 100 -12.60 0.43 8.89
CA SER A 100 -13.06 1.82 8.88
C SER A 100 -13.19 2.38 7.47
N ASP A 101 -14.22 3.21 7.24
CA ASP A 101 -14.45 4.07 6.07
C ASP A 101 -14.28 3.41 4.69
N ASP A 102 -15.40 2.91 4.15
CA ASP A 102 -15.69 2.55 2.75
C ASP A 102 -14.82 1.48 2.03
N GLU A 103 -13.65 1.10 2.55
CA GLU A 103 -12.76 0.08 1.96
C GLU A 103 -12.33 -0.97 3.01
N ALA A 104 -13.30 -1.72 3.55
CA ALA A 104 -12.97 -2.91 4.32
C ALA A 104 -12.29 -3.95 3.41
N ASP A 105 -11.04 -4.33 3.72
CA ASP A 105 -10.36 -5.43 3.03
C ASP A 105 -11.13 -6.73 3.31
N SER A 106 -11.83 -7.26 2.31
CA SER A 106 -12.64 -8.47 2.45
C SER A 106 -11.81 -9.66 2.95
N GLY A 107 -10.53 -9.74 2.58
CA GLY A 107 -9.63 -10.78 3.06
C GLY A 107 -9.32 -10.65 4.56
N MET A 108 -9.24 -9.42 5.08
CA MET A 108 -9.05 -9.17 6.52
C MET A 108 -10.31 -9.57 7.30
N VAL A 109 -11.50 -9.18 6.81
CA VAL A 109 -12.77 -9.52 7.45
C VAL A 109 -12.97 -11.04 7.53
N ASP A 110 -12.69 -11.75 6.44
CA ASP A 110 -12.81 -13.22 6.39
C ASP A 110 -11.82 -13.89 7.34
N THR A 111 -10.57 -13.43 7.36
CA THR A 111 -9.52 -13.96 8.25
C THR A 111 -9.90 -13.74 9.72
N MET A 112 -10.34 -12.54 10.08
CA MET A 112 -10.75 -12.20 11.43
C MET A 112 -11.98 -13.01 11.87
N THR A 113 -12.96 -13.16 10.98
CA THR A 113 -14.15 -13.97 11.23
C THR A 113 -13.78 -15.42 11.50
N SER A 114 -12.90 -16.00 10.66
CA SER A 114 -12.42 -17.37 10.84
C SER A 114 -11.67 -17.55 12.17
N MET A 115 -10.82 -16.60 12.55
CA MET A 115 -10.10 -16.66 13.84
C MET A 115 -11.06 -16.57 15.03
N VAL A 116 -12.00 -15.63 15.02
CA VAL A 116 -12.98 -15.46 16.10
C VAL A 116 -13.91 -16.68 16.21
N ASP A 117 -14.37 -17.22 15.08
CA ASP A 117 -15.20 -18.43 15.06
C ASP A 117 -14.44 -19.63 15.61
N ARG A 118 -13.14 -19.73 15.29
CA ARG A 118 -12.28 -20.78 15.83
C ARG A 118 -12.15 -20.70 17.34
N VAL A 119 -11.89 -19.52 17.91
CA VAL A 119 -11.87 -19.33 19.38
C VAL A 119 -13.22 -19.69 19.98
N THR A 120 -14.31 -19.24 19.36
CA THR A 120 -15.66 -19.42 19.91
C THR A 120 -16.06 -20.90 19.96
N ASN A 121 -15.63 -21.69 18.97
CA ASN A 121 -16.01 -23.10 18.85
C ASN A 121 -15.01 -24.07 19.48
N GLU A 122 -13.71 -23.78 19.45
CA GLU A 122 -12.65 -24.70 19.89
C GLU A 122 -12.12 -24.41 21.30
N PHE A 123 -12.36 -23.21 21.86
CA PHE A 123 -11.80 -22.87 23.16
C PHE A 123 -12.47 -23.64 24.31
N ASP A 124 -11.73 -24.52 24.94
CA ASP A 124 -12.16 -25.35 26.07
C ASP A 124 -11.63 -24.87 27.44
N GLY A 125 -10.82 -23.80 27.44
CA GLY A 125 -10.12 -23.29 28.62
C GLY A 125 -8.60 -23.34 28.48
N ASP A 126 -8.07 -24.06 27.50
CA ASP A 126 -6.63 -24.04 27.20
C ASP A 126 -6.21 -22.74 26.50
N LEU A 127 -5.39 -21.95 27.19
CA LEU A 127 -4.84 -20.69 26.68
C LEU A 127 -3.90 -20.89 25.48
N SER A 128 -3.36 -22.09 25.25
CA SER A 128 -2.48 -22.40 24.12
C SER A 128 -3.14 -22.11 22.76
N LEU A 129 -4.47 -22.31 22.67
CA LEU A 129 -5.23 -21.97 21.47
C LEU A 129 -5.21 -20.46 21.20
N MET A 130 -5.42 -19.65 22.25
CA MET A 130 -5.42 -18.19 22.12
C MET A 130 -4.02 -17.65 21.80
N GLU A 131 -2.97 -18.20 22.41
CA GLU A 131 -1.59 -17.86 22.10
C GLU A 131 -1.24 -18.14 20.63
N LYS A 132 -1.67 -19.31 20.12
CA LYS A 132 -1.47 -19.66 18.70
C LYS A 132 -2.20 -18.68 17.78
N LEU A 133 -3.44 -18.36 18.10
CA LEU A 133 -4.24 -17.43 17.27
C LEU A 133 -3.72 -16.00 17.33
N LEU A 134 -3.14 -15.58 18.44
CA LEU A 134 -2.41 -14.32 18.55
C LEU A 134 -1.19 -14.27 17.63
N ASP A 135 -0.39 -15.34 17.60
CA ASP A 135 0.76 -15.43 16.69
C ASP A 135 0.32 -15.43 15.22
N ASP A 136 -0.73 -16.20 14.88
CA ASP A 136 -1.31 -16.24 13.54
C ASP A 136 -1.84 -14.86 13.11
N LEU A 137 -2.55 -14.15 14.00
CA LEU A 137 -3.06 -12.80 13.75
C LEU A 137 -1.91 -11.79 13.59
N GLY A 138 -0.91 -11.84 14.47
CA GLY A 138 0.27 -10.98 14.40
C GLY A 138 1.03 -11.14 13.07
N LYS A 139 1.22 -12.39 12.62
CA LYS A 139 1.81 -12.70 11.31
C LYS A 139 0.97 -12.11 10.18
N TYR A 140 -0.34 -12.32 10.20
CA TYR A 140 -1.23 -11.79 9.18
C TYR A 140 -1.18 -10.25 9.11
N MET A 141 -1.31 -9.58 10.24
CA MET A 141 -1.24 -8.12 10.35
C MET A 141 0.10 -7.57 9.83
N SER A 142 1.22 -8.24 10.12
CA SER A 142 2.53 -7.86 9.60
C SER A 142 2.59 -7.95 8.07
N GLN A 143 1.98 -8.98 7.47
CA GLN A 143 1.93 -9.16 6.02
C GLN A 143 1.04 -8.12 5.34
N VAL A 144 -0.11 -7.78 5.94
CA VAL A 144 -1.01 -6.75 5.41
C VAL A 144 -0.32 -5.39 5.46
N THR A 145 0.26 -5.02 6.61
CA THR A 145 1.01 -3.77 6.77
C THR A 145 2.15 -3.67 5.75
N ARG A 146 2.90 -4.75 5.56
CA ARG A 146 3.99 -4.77 4.58
C ARG A 146 3.50 -4.61 3.14
N ARG A 147 2.36 -5.20 2.78
CA ARG A 147 1.75 -5.04 1.46
C ARG A 147 1.33 -3.58 1.22
N ALA A 148 0.72 -2.95 2.22
CA ALA A 148 0.34 -1.53 2.15
C ALA A 148 1.57 -0.63 1.97
N GLU A 149 2.66 -0.86 2.72
CA GLU A 149 3.92 -0.11 2.55
C GLU A 149 4.52 -0.25 1.15
N ILE A 150 4.47 -1.46 0.57
CA ILE A 150 5.01 -1.69 -0.78
C ILE A 150 4.13 -1.01 -1.84
N ALA A 151 2.81 -1.06 -1.69
CA ALA A 151 1.89 -0.37 -2.59
C ALA A 151 2.13 1.14 -2.54
N GLU A 152 2.21 1.72 -1.35
CA GLU A 152 2.48 3.15 -1.16
C GLU A 152 3.81 3.58 -1.80
N ARG A 153 4.89 2.80 -1.57
CA ARG A 153 6.19 3.06 -2.19
C ARG A 153 6.12 3.08 -3.71
N ARG A 154 5.34 2.17 -4.33
CA ARG A 154 5.18 2.16 -5.79
C ARG A 154 4.47 3.41 -6.30
N HIS A 155 3.46 3.90 -5.59
CA HIS A 155 2.78 5.15 -5.95
C HIS A 155 3.72 6.36 -5.82
N ILE A 156 4.48 6.43 -4.73
CA ILE A 156 5.47 7.50 -4.50
C ILE A 156 6.57 7.47 -5.57
N ASP A 157 7.14 6.32 -5.87
CA ASP A 157 8.23 6.20 -6.85
C ASP A 157 7.75 6.50 -8.27
N ALA A 158 6.53 6.08 -8.62
CA ALA A 158 5.91 6.44 -9.90
C ALA A 158 5.66 7.95 -10.02
N ALA A 159 5.17 8.59 -8.96
CA ALA A 159 4.95 10.04 -8.93
C ALA A 159 6.28 10.80 -9.07
N LYS A 160 7.31 10.42 -8.31
CA LYS A 160 8.67 11.00 -8.41
C LYS A 160 9.29 10.78 -9.78
N GLY A 161 9.07 9.61 -10.39
CA GLY A 161 9.56 9.31 -11.75
C GLY A 161 8.93 10.23 -12.80
N ARG A 162 7.61 10.48 -12.68
CA ARG A 162 6.89 11.38 -13.57
C ARG A 162 7.36 12.83 -13.42
N GLU A 163 7.45 13.32 -12.19
CA GLU A 163 7.93 14.68 -11.91
C GLU A 163 9.34 14.91 -12.47
N ARG A 164 10.26 13.95 -12.27
CA ARG A 164 11.61 14.03 -12.82
C ARG A 164 11.64 14.05 -14.36
N LEU A 165 10.76 13.26 -14.99
CA LEU A 165 10.64 13.25 -16.45
C LEU A 165 10.12 14.60 -16.97
N ASP A 166 9.10 15.17 -16.32
CA ASP A 166 8.52 16.45 -16.69
C ASP A 166 9.55 17.59 -16.57
N LEU A 167 10.29 17.65 -15.46
CA LEU A 167 11.41 18.60 -15.29
C LEU A 167 12.50 18.42 -16.36
N SER A 168 12.84 17.17 -16.70
CA SER A 168 13.84 16.89 -17.74
C SER A 168 13.36 17.34 -19.12
N ARG A 169 12.05 17.20 -19.42
CA ARG A 169 11.43 17.69 -20.65
C ARG A 169 11.40 19.21 -20.71
N GLU A 170 11.08 19.89 -19.61
CA GLU A 170 11.13 21.36 -19.56
C GLU A 170 12.54 21.89 -19.83
N GLN A 171 13.56 21.28 -19.24
CA GLN A 171 14.96 21.66 -19.46
C GLN A 171 15.41 21.38 -20.90
N ALA A 172 15.05 20.22 -21.47
CA ALA A 172 15.34 19.89 -22.87
C ALA A 172 14.68 20.87 -23.84
N ASN A 173 13.40 21.20 -23.62
CA ASN A 173 12.67 22.21 -24.40
C ASN A 173 13.36 23.58 -24.33
N ALA A 174 13.77 24.01 -23.13
CA ALA A 174 14.48 25.27 -22.95
C ALA A 174 15.84 25.27 -23.69
N ALA A 175 16.56 24.15 -23.70
CA ALA A 175 17.81 24.01 -24.43
C ALA A 175 17.60 24.12 -25.95
N ILE A 176 16.65 23.38 -26.52
CA ILE A 176 16.28 23.45 -27.95
C ILE A 176 15.81 24.87 -28.32
N ALA A 177 14.98 25.50 -27.50
CA ALA A 177 14.53 26.88 -27.75
C ALA A 177 15.69 27.88 -27.75
N ARG A 178 16.70 27.71 -26.89
CA ARG A 178 17.93 28.53 -26.91
C ARG A 178 18.73 28.32 -28.20
N LEU A 179 18.82 27.07 -28.68
CA LEU A 179 19.50 26.76 -29.95
C LEU A 179 18.79 27.40 -31.14
N LEU A 180 17.47 27.27 -31.22
CA LEU A 180 16.66 27.85 -32.30
C LEU A 180 16.63 29.39 -32.31
N LYS A 181 17.00 30.05 -31.20
CA LYS A 181 17.21 31.50 -31.17
C LYS A 181 18.51 31.95 -31.83
N ARG A 182 19.51 31.05 -31.94
CA ARG A 182 20.85 31.36 -32.50
C ARG A 182 20.88 31.33 -34.04
N GLY A 183 19.90 30.69 -34.67
CA GLY A 183 19.83 30.56 -36.13
C GLY A 183 18.47 30.07 -36.61
N LYS A 184 18.23 30.13 -37.92
CA LYS A 184 16.99 29.65 -38.55
C LYS A 184 17.30 28.40 -39.40
N PRO A 185 17.17 27.19 -38.84
CA PRO A 185 17.43 25.96 -39.58
C PRO A 185 16.30 25.70 -40.60
N ALA A 186 16.52 24.76 -41.51
CA ALA A 186 15.48 24.29 -42.43
C ALA A 186 14.25 23.76 -41.66
N PRO A 187 13.03 23.87 -42.23
CA PRO A 187 11.79 23.43 -41.56
C PRO A 187 11.83 21.98 -41.05
N MET A 188 12.47 21.07 -41.79
CA MET A 188 12.62 19.66 -41.40
C MET A 188 13.49 19.50 -40.15
N VAL A 189 14.68 20.13 -40.15
CA VAL A 189 15.60 20.13 -39.01
C VAL A 189 14.91 20.70 -37.76
N ARG A 190 14.17 21.80 -37.94
CA ARG A 190 13.39 22.40 -36.84
C ARG A 190 12.39 21.42 -36.25
N ALA A 191 11.59 20.74 -37.09
CA ALA A 191 10.59 19.79 -36.63
C ALA A 191 11.22 18.64 -35.85
N VAL A 192 12.34 18.11 -36.32
CA VAL A 192 13.07 17.03 -35.64
C VAL A 192 13.63 17.49 -34.30
N LEU A 193 14.21 18.69 -34.24
CA LEU A 193 14.73 19.27 -33.00
C LEU A 193 13.62 19.49 -31.96
N GLU A 194 12.49 20.08 -32.37
CA GLU A 194 11.38 20.41 -31.47
C GLU A 194 10.62 19.16 -30.98
N GLN A 195 10.46 18.13 -31.82
CA GLN A 195 9.68 16.93 -31.49
C GLN A 195 10.55 15.80 -30.93
N ALA A 196 11.37 15.17 -31.76
CA ALA A 196 12.01 13.92 -31.39
C ALA A 196 13.32 14.14 -30.63
N TRP A 197 14.14 15.13 -31.01
CA TRP A 197 15.42 15.39 -30.34
C TRP A 197 15.25 15.98 -28.94
N THR A 198 14.17 16.73 -28.69
CA THR A 198 13.76 17.14 -27.32
C THR A 198 13.59 15.92 -26.42
N ASP A 199 12.90 14.88 -26.88
CA ASP A 199 12.70 13.67 -26.09
C ASP A 199 14.02 12.89 -25.88
N VAL A 200 14.92 12.86 -26.87
CA VAL A 200 16.28 12.30 -26.70
C VAL A 200 17.05 13.03 -25.61
N LEU A 201 17.03 14.36 -25.63
CA LEU A 201 17.67 15.19 -24.62
C LEU A 201 17.05 14.99 -23.25
N ALA A 202 15.72 14.94 -23.15
CA ALA A 202 14.99 14.75 -21.89
C ALA A 202 15.30 13.38 -21.28
N LEU A 203 15.30 12.30 -22.06
CA LEU A 203 15.65 10.96 -21.58
C LEU A 203 17.12 10.86 -21.18
N THR A 204 18.02 11.48 -21.94
CA THR A 204 19.46 11.49 -21.61
C THR A 204 19.71 12.26 -20.32
N LEU A 205 19.08 13.42 -20.15
CA LEU A 205 19.15 14.24 -18.95
C LEU A 205 18.57 13.51 -17.73
N LEU A 206 17.43 12.84 -17.88
CA LEU A 206 16.81 12.05 -16.83
C LEU A 206 17.71 10.89 -16.36
N ARG A 207 18.43 10.24 -17.27
CA ARG A 207 19.26 9.07 -16.98
C ARG A 207 20.68 9.40 -16.52
N GLN A 208 21.29 10.44 -17.09
CA GLN A 208 22.72 10.72 -16.91
C GLN A 208 23.01 12.08 -16.27
N GLY A 209 22.03 12.98 -16.21
CA GLY A 209 22.19 14.33 -15.66
C GLY A 209 22.77 15.35 -16.65
N GLU A 210 22.66 16.63 -16.30
CA GLU A 210 23.03 17.78 -17.15
C GLU A 210 24.55 17.86 -17.39
N ASP A 211 25.35 17.52 -16.37
CA ASP A 211 26.82 17.54 -16.46
C ASP A 211 27.41 16.36 -17.23
N SER A 212 26.57 15.41 -17.67
CA SER A 212 27.04 14.21 -18.34
C SER A 212 27.69 14.50 -19.70
N GLN A 213 28.66 13.66 -20.08
CA GLN A 213 29.23 13.74 -21.42
C GLN A 213 28.22 13.34 -22.49
N ALA A 214 27.23 12.50 -22.16
CA ALA A 214 26.17 12.13 -23.09
C ALA A 214 25.24 13.30 -23.38
N TYR A 215 24.78 14.03 -22.35
CA TYR A 215 23.93 15.20 -22.55
C TYR A 215 24.63 16.28 -23.39
N ARG A 216 25.91 16.55 -23.08
CA ARG A 216 26.75 17.46 -23.89
C ARG A 216 26.92 17.00 -25.34
N ARG A 217 27.04 15.69 -25.59
CA ARG A 217 27.07 15.12 -26.95
C ARG A 217 25.74 15.32 -27.68
N CYS A 218 24.61 15.05 -27.04
CA CYS A 218 23.29 15.27 -27.63
C CYS A 218 23.06 16.76 -28.00
N LEU A 219 23.53 17.69 -27.17
CA LEU A 219 23.50 19.13 -27.50
C LEU A 219 24.43 19.47 -28.67
N ALA A 220 25.63 18.91 -28.73
CA ALA A 220 26.55 19.13 -29.84
C ALA A 220 25.97 18.62 -31.18
N VAL A 221 25.27 17.47 -31.16
CA VAL A 221 24.55 16.95 -32.32
C VAL A 221 23.42 17.90 -32.72
N ALA A 222 22.66 18.44 -31.77
CA ALA A 222 21.63 19.45 -32.06
C ALA A 222 22.23 20.72 -32.72
N ASP A 223 23.36 21.21 -32.20
CA ASP A 223 24.10 22.33 -32.78
C ASP A 223 24.62 22.03 -34.20
N GLN A 224 25.03 20.79 -34.48
CA GLN A 224 25.48 20.38 -35.82
C GLN A 224 24.30 20.24 -36.80
N LEU A 225 23.16 19.70 -36.34
CA LEU A 225 21.93 19.65 -37.12
C LEU A 225 21.48 21.05 -37.59
N MET A 226 21.65 22.08 -36.75
CA MET A 226 21.35 23.47 -37.11
C MET A 226 22.15 23.99 -38.31
N GLN A 227 23.30 23.37 -38.63
CA GLN A 227 24.17 23.77 -39.73
C GLN A 227 23.84 23.04 -41.04
N ILE A 228 23.05 21.96 -40.98
CA ILE A 228 22.62 21.20 -42.16
C ILE A 228 21.74 22.10 -43.03
N GLY A 229 22.18 22.31 -44.29
CA GLY A 229 21.55 23.22 -45.24
C GLY A 229 22.14 24.64 -45.31
N SER A 230 23.18 24.95 -44.51
CA SER A 230 23.80 26.30 -44.47
C SER A 230 24.95 26.50 -45.48
N GLY A 231 25.28 25.51 -46.32
CA GLY A 231 26.31 25.62 -47.36
C GLY A 231 27.77 25.39 -46.91
N SER A 232 28.00 24.95 -45.66
CA SER A 232 29.33 24.54 -45.17
C SER A 232 29.64 23.08 -45.54
N ASP A 233 30.92 22.72 -45.64
CA ASP A 233 31.43 21.43 -46.14
C ASP A 233 31.15 20.25 -45.16
N VAL A 234 29.95 19.63 -45.25
CA VAL A 234 29.39 18.70 -44.24
C VAL A 234 29.82 17.23 -44.42
N ALA A 235 30.43 16.84 -45.55
CA ALA A 235 30.44 15.45 -46.02
C ALA A 235 31.12 14.38 -45.12
N LYS A 236 31.98 14.73 -44.15
CA LYS A 236 32.59 13.78 -43.19
C LYS A 236 32.03 13.86 -41.77
N VAL A 237 31.47 15.01 -41.37
CA VAL A 237 30.78 15.17 -40.07
C VAL A 237 29.40 14.50 -40.13
N ASP A 238 28.83 14.42 -41.33
CA ASP A 238 27.50 13.90 -41.59
C ASP A 238 27.28 12.47 -41.09
N GLN A 239 28.23 11.55 -41.31
CA GLN A 239 28.00 10.13 -40.98
C GLN A 239 27.94 9.89 -39.46
N THR A 240 28.79 10.55 -38.67
CA THR A 240 28.77 10.39 -37.21
C THR A 240 27.51 11.00 -36.59
N VAL A 241 27.10 12.17 -37.07
CA VAL A 241 25.85 12.82 -36.63
C VAL A 241 24.64 11.98 -37.04
N ARG A 242 24.64 11.43 -38.25
CA ARG A 242 23.60 10.53 -38.75
C ARG A 242 23.42 9.31 -37.86
N GLU A 243 24.51 8.65 -37.45
CA GLU A 243 24.44 7.51 -36.51
C GLU A 243 23.94 7.91 -35.12
N GLU A 244 24.42 9.04 -34.58
CA GLU A 244 23.97 9.55 -33.27
C GLU A 244 22.49 9.94 -33.28
N VAL A 245 22.01 10.54 -34.39
CA VAL A 245 20.60 10.85 -34.58
C VAL A 245 19.76 9.58 -34.65
N ARG A 246 20.17 8.60 -35.46
CA ARG A 246 19.52 7.28 -35.54
C ARG A 246 19.43 6.63 -34.17
N ASN A 247 20.53 6.55 -33.44
CA ASN A 247 20.59 5.93 -32.12
C ASN A 247 19.72 6.66 -31.10
N GLY A 248 19.71 8.00 -31.14
CA GLY A 248 18.84 8.81 -30.28
C GLY A 248 17.35 8.55 -30.55
N LEU A 249 16.93 8.57 -31.81
CA LEU A 249 15.53 8.36 -32.18
C LEU A 249 15.03 6.96 -31.80
N LEU A 250 15.87 5.92 -31.97
CA LEU A 250 15.56 4.56 -31.51
C LEU A 250 15.39 4.48 -29.98
N GLN A 251 16.14 5.27 -29.20
CA GLN A 251 16.02 5.29 -27.74
C GLN A 251 14.72 5.90 -27.23
N VAL A 252 14.09 6.78 -28.00
CA VAL A 252 12.80 7.41 -27.69
C VAL A 252 11.62 6.53 -28.10
N GLY A 253 11.88 5.44 -28.82
CA GLY A 253 10.86 4.47 -29.23
C GLY A 253 10.30 4.67 -30.63
N LEU A 254 10.93 5.48 -31.48
CA LEU A 254 10.62 5.46 -32.91
C LEU A 254 11.05 4.13 -33.54
N HIS A 255 10.24 3.62 -34.46
CA HIS A 255 10.52 2.36 -35.15
C HIS A 255 11.54 2.56 -36.28
N GLY A 256 12.29 1.49 -36.63
CA GLY A 256 13.41 1.56 -37.59
C GLY A 256 13.04 2.21 -38.93
N ASP A 257 11.87 1.90 -39.48
CA ASP A 257 11.42 2.47 -40.76
C ASP A 257 11.10 3.99 -40.66
N GLU A 258 10.59 4.44 -39.52
CA GLU A 258 10.34 5.86 -39.24
C GLU A 258 11.65 6.62 -39.03
N VAL A 259 12.60 6.00 -38.33
CA VAL A 259 13.94 6.56 -38.09
C VAL A 259 14.68 6.75 -39.42
N GLU A 260 14.72 5.73 -40.29
CA GLU A 260 15.35 5.87 -41.61
C GLU A 260 14.64 6.89 -42.49
N GLY A 261 13.30 6.99 -42.40
CA GLY A 261 12.53 8.01 -43.11
C GLY A 261 12.84 9.44 -42.66
N VAL A 262 13.03 9.67 -41.36
CA VAL A 262 13.42 10.96 -40.79
C VAL A 262 14.88 11.28 -41.13
N VAL A 263 15.78 10.32 -40.98
CA VAL A 263 17.20 10.46 -41.31
C VAL A 263 17.41 10.75 -42.80
N GLY A 264 16.73 10.04 -43.69
CA GLY A 264 16.80 10.30 -45.14
C GLY A 264 16.37 11.74 -45.49
N LYS A 265 15.24 12.20 -44.93
CA LYS A 265 14.75 13.58 -45.16
C LYS A 265 15.64 14.68 -44.57
N LEU A 266 16.42 14.37 -43.54
CA LEU A 266 17.31 15.33 -42.88
C LEU A 266 18.63 15.50 -43.63
N PHE A 267 19.20 14.39 -44.10
CA PHE A 267 20.58 14.33 -44.58
C PHE A 267 20.68 14.13 -46.11
N ASP A 268 19.63 13.63 -46.75
CA ASP A 268 19.53 13.46 -48.22
C ASP A 268 18.28 14.23 -48.74
N PRO A 269 18.25 15.58 -48.65
CA PRO A 269 17.08 16.41 -48.93
C PRO A 269 16.66 16.51 -50.41
#